data_AF-A0A0F9J1E8-F1
#
_entry.id   AF-A0A0F9J1E8-F1
#
_cell.length_a   1.000
_cell.length_b   1.000
_cell.length_c   1.000
_cell.angle_alpha   90.00
_cell.angle_beta   90.00
_cell.angle_gamma   90.00
#
_symmetry.space_group_name_H-M   'P 1'
#
loop_
_entity.id
_entity.type
_entity.pdbx_description
1 polymer ?
#
loop_
_entity_poly.entity_id
_entity_poly.type
_entity_poly.pdbx_seq_one_letter_code
_entity_poly.pdbx_strand_id
1 'polypeptide(L)' 'MNEKQKQKEMTRLWCKWNRKEISGDDFALAVGKLYEAETLVTWNDRLEKLLVEA' A
#
# COMPACT_ATOMS: atom_id res chain seq x y z
N MET A 1 -2.02 11.42 -5.88
CA MET A 1 -0.71 11.88 -5.38
C MET A 1 0.33 11.53 -6.43
N ASN A 2 1.24 12.45 -6.78
CA ASN A 2 2.29 12.15 -7.77
C ASN A 2 3.42 11.30 -7.16
N GLU A 3 4.26 10.71 -8.01
CA GLU A 3 5.29 9.76 -7.57
C GLU A 3 6.29 10.38 -6.58
N LYS A 4 6.68 11.63 -6.83
CA LYS A 4 7.58 12.39 -5.95
C LYS A 4 6.98 12.63 -4.57
N GLN A 5 5.67 12.82 -4.47
CA GLN A 5 4.96 12.97 -3.20
C GLN A 5 4.85 11.63 -2.47
N LYS A 6 4.58 10.52 -3.17
CA LYS A 6 4.58 9.17 -2.59
C LYS A 6 5.94 8.83 -1.98
N GLN A 7 7.03 9.08 -2.70
CA GLN A 7 8.38 8.79 -2.22
C GLN A 7 8.76 9.60 -0.97
N LYS A 8 8.33 10.87 -0.89
CA LYS A 8 8.51 11.70 0.31
C LYS A 8 7.75 11.11 1.51
N GLU A 9 6.52 10.69 1.29
CA GLU A 9 5.67 10.15 2.34
C GLU A 9 6.14 8.76 2.81
N MET A 10 6.60 7.91 1.90
CA MET A 10 7.28 6.64 2.19
C MET A 10 8.53 6.87 3.07
N THR A 11 9.38 7.84 2.68
CA THR A 11 10.58 8.20 3.45
C THR A 11 10.21 8.67 4.86
N ARG A 12 9.14 9.48 4.98
CA ARG A 12 8.63 9.95 6.27
C ARG A 12 8.19 8.79 7.17
N LEU A 13 7.39 7.86 6.63
CA LEU A 13 6.92 6.67 7.34
C LEU A 13 8.07 5.77 7.78
N TRP A 14 9.07 5.57 6.90
CA TRP A 14 10.27 4.79 7.21
C TRP A 14 11.04 5.38 8.39
N CYS A 15 11.26 6.71 8.39
CA CYS A 15 11.94 7.39 9.49
C CYS A 15 11.19 7.23 10.83
N LYS A 16 9.86 7.33 10.81
CA LYS A 16 9.04 7.12 12.02
C LYS A 16 9.16 5.70 12.57
N TRP A 17 9.09 4.71 11.69
CA TRP A 17 9.25 3.31 12.08
C TRP A 17 10.66 3.01 12.61
N ASN A 18 11.71 3.52 11.95
CA ASN A 18 13.09 3.37 12.41
C ASN A 18 13.34 4.01 13.78
N ARG A 19 12.69 5.15 14.06
CA ARG A 19 12.74 5.81 15.38
C ARG A 19 11.78 5.21 16.40
N LYS A 20 11.09 4.11 16.06
CA LYS A 20 10.12 3.41 16.93
C LYS A 20 8.95 4.29 17.40
N GLU A 21 8.62 5.34 16.64
CA GLU A 21 7.48 6.21 16.90
C GLU A 21 6.15 5.57 16.50
N ILE A 22 6.20 4.60 15.57
CA ILE A 22 5.06 3.81 15.09
C ILE A 22 5.43 2.32 15.07
N SER A 23 4.43 1.45 15.20
CA SER A 23 4.63 0.01 15.08
C SER A 23 4.92 -0.42 13.63
N GLY A 24 5.38 -1.65 13.45
CA GLY A 24 5.52 -2.24 12.11
C GLY A 24 4.18 -2.38 11.39
N ASP A 25 3.10 -2.66 12.13
CA ASP A 25 1.75 -2.81 11.58
C ASP A 25 1.19 -1.46 11.13
N ASP A 26 1.37 -0.40 11.94
CA ASP A 26 0.98 0.96 11.57
C ASP A 26 1.71 1.43 10.30
N PHE A 27 3.00 1.10 10.20
CA PHE A 27 3.80 1.36 9.01
C PHE A 27 3.26 0.61 7.79
N ALA A 28 3.02 -0.70 7.91
CA ALA A 28 2.51 -1.52 6.81
C ALA A 28 1.13 -1.04 6.32
N LEU A 29 0.22 -0.69 7.23
CA LEU A 29 -1.11 -0.16 6.88
C LEU A 29 -1.01 1.20 6.18
N ALA A 30 -0.15 2.10 6.66
CA ALA A 30 0.03 3.43 6.06
C ALA A 30 0.67 3.34 4.67
N VAL A 31 1.67 2.47 4.49
CA VAL A 31 2.28 2.20 3.19
C VAL A 31 1.28 1.56 2.24
N GLY A 32 0.49 0.58 2.71
CA GLY A 32 -0.58 -0.03 1.93
C GLY A 32 -1.54 1.00 1.35
N LYS A 33 -2.05 1.93 2.18
CA LYS A 33 -2.91 3.04 1.74
C LYS A 33 -2.25 3.97 0.72
N LEU A 34 -0.93 4.16 0.82
CA LEU A 34 -0.17 5.02 -0.09
C LEU A 34 -0.14 4.48 -1.52
N TYR A 35 -0.19 3.15 -1.65
CA TYR A 35 -0.09 2.40 -2.90
C TYR A 35 -1.35 1.57 -3.20
N GLU A 36 -2.45 1.79 -2.48
CA GLU A 36 -3.71 1.03 -2.56
C GLU A 36 -4.35 1.12 -3.96
N ALA A 37 -4.25 2.28 -4.60
CA ALA A 37 -4.72 2.48 -5.98
C ALA A 37 -3.88 1.73 -7.04
N GLU A 38 -2.65 1.32 -6.72
CA GLU A 38 -1.76 0.56 -7.61
C GLU A 38 -1.79 -0.96 -7.33
N THR A 39 -2.34 -1.35 -6.18
CA THR A 39 -2.44 -2.77 -5.74
C THR A 39 -3.80 -3.39 -6.04
N LEU A 40 -4.81 -2.62 -6.45
CA LEU A 40 -6.16 -3.11 -6.78
C LEU A 40 -6.32 -3.81 -8.14
N VAL A 41 -5.25 -4.07 -8.92
CA VAL A 41 -5.42 -4.62 -10.29
C VAL A 41 -4.91 -6.05 -10.46
N THR A 42 -4.13 -6.64 -9.55
CA THR A 42 -3.37 -7.86 -9.91
C THR A 42 -3.54 -9.09 -9.06
N TRP A 43 -4.34 -9.09 -7.97
CA TRP A 43 -4.51 -10.34 -7.22
C TRP A 43 -5.72 -11.19 -7.62
N ASN A 44 -6.78 -10.63 -8.22
CA ASN A 44 -8.00 -11.40 -8.50
C ASN A 44 -8.70 -11.19 -9.85
N ASP A 45 -8.20 -10.33 -10.75
CA ASP A 45 -9.00 -9.93 -11.93
C ASP A 45 -9.29 -11.07 -12.95
N ARG A 46 -8.51 -12.16 -12.93
CA ARG A 46 -8.84 -13.36 -13.73
C ARG A 46 -9.66 -14.43 -13.00
N LEU A 47 -9.43 -14.64 -11.71
CA LEU A 47 -10.11 -15.69 -10.95
C LEU A 47 -11.51 -15.26 -10.50
N GLU A 48 -11.67 -14.00 -10.15
CA GLU A 48 -12.96 -13.44 -9.72
C GLU A 48 -13.95 -13.41 -10.90
N LYS A 49 -13.45 -13.17 -12.12
CA LYS A 49 -14.23 -13.25 -13.36
C LYS A 49 -14.76 -14.65 -13.65
N LEU A 50 -14.00 -15.70 -13.31
CA LEU A 50 -14.41 -17.10 -13.47
C LEU A 50 -15.46 -17.55 -12.45
N LEU A 51 -15.61 -16.87 -11.31
CA LEU A 51 -16.57 -17.20 -10.26
C LEU A 51 -17.95 -16.54 -10.46
N VAL A 52 -18.01 -15.45 -11.23
CA VAL A 52 -19.26 -14.73 -11.52
C VAL A 52 -19.99 -15.30 -12.75
N GLU A 53 -19.27 -15.95 -13.66
CA GLU A 53 -19.80 -16.54 -14.90
C GLU A 53 -20.17 -18.04 -14.78
N ALA A 54 -19.97 -18.65 -13.60
CA ALA A 54 -20.34 -20.03 -13.27
C ALA A 54 -21.68 -20.11 -12.53
#